data_AF-A0A950SHN0-F1
#
_entry.id   AF-A0A950SHN0-F1
#
_cell.length_a   1.000
_cell.length_b   1.000
_cell.length_c   1.000
_cell.angle_alpha   90.00
_cell.angle_beta   90.00
_cell.angle_gamma   90.00
#
_symmetry.space_group_name_H-M   'P 1'
#
loop_
_entity.id
_entity.type
_entity.pdbx_description
1 polymer ?
#
loop_
_entity_poly.entity_id
_entity_poly.type
_entity_poly.pdbx_seq_one_letter_code
_entity_poly.pdbx_strand_id
1 'polypeptide(L)'
;MKKTNDSYCVVLEGDRIVERYYRDKSGWVKISNRGRVFGMTAEQVLNHVLPALAFGDRLGLKVIVEHCERPYWETIAGDEHHPD
;
A
#
# COMPACT_ATOMS: atom_id res chain seq x y z
N MET A 1 -14.39 -15.12 2.11
CA MET A 1 -13.40 -14.07 1.81
C MET A 1 -14.11 -12.86 1.22
N LYS A 2 -14.13 -11.75 1.94
CA LYS A 2 -14.72 -10.49 1.46
C LYS A 2 -13.70 -9.85 0.51
N LYS A 3 -13.90 -9.99 -0.80
CA LYS A 3 -12.98 -9.50 -1.85
C LYS A 3 -13.22 -8.02 -2.14
N THR A 4 -13.13 -7.17 -1.12
CA THR A 4 -13.33 -5.72 -1.26
C THR A 4 -11.98 -5.01 -1.24
N ASN A 5 -11.84 -3.90 -1.97
CA ASN A 5 -10.54 -3.21 -2.11
C ASN A 5 -9.97 -2.69 -0.78
N ASP A 6 -10.79 -2.59 0.26
CA ASP A 6 -10.38 -2.21 1.61
C ASP A 6 -9.57 -3.30 2.34
N SER A 7 -9.67 -4.57 1.91
CA SER A 7 -9.01 -5.71 2.54
C SER A 7 -7.63 -6.02 1.95
N TYR A 8 -7.10 -5.14 1.09
CA TYR A 8 -5.83 -5.32 0.41
C TYR A 8 -4.91 -4.11 0.58
N CYS A 9 -3.61 -4.38 0.66
CA CYS A 9 -2.56 -3.38 0.52
C CYS A 9 -1.59 -3.80 -0.58
N VAL A 10 -1.29 -2.88 -1.48
CA VAL A 10 -0.22 -3.04 -2.46
C VAL A 10 1.05 -2.45 -1.88
N VAL A 11 2.08 -3.26 -1.76
CA VAL A 11 3.41 -2.85 -1.31
C VAL A 11 4.32 -2.78 -2.52
N LEU A 12 4.90 -1.60 -2.75
CA LEU A 12 5.98 -1.41 -3.72
C LEU A 12 7.29 -1.40 -2.94
N GLU A 13 8.10 -2.42 -3.15
CA GLU A 13 9.35 -2.64 -2.42
C GLU A 13 10.53 -2.63 -3.40
N GLY A 14 11.59 -1.91 -3.03
CA GLY A 14 12.92 -2.00 -3.64
C GLY A 14 13.99 -1.79 -2.56
N ASP A 15 15.27 -1.86 -2.94
CA ASP A 15 16.41 -1.91 -1.99
C ASP A 15 16.41 -0.82 -0.89
N ARG A 16 15.85 0.37 -1.18
CA ARG A 16 15.81 1.52 -0.25
C ARG A 16 14.44 2.16 -0.14
N ILE A 17 13.43 1.58 -0.79
CA ILE A 17 12.09 2.16 -0.85
C ILE A 17 11.05 1.11 -0.49
N VAL A 18 10.15 1.48 0.41
CA VAL A 18 8.95 0.71 0.71
C VAL A 18 7.80 1.69 0.72
N GLU A 19 6.87 1.53 -0.20
CA GLU A 19 5.65 2.34 -0.27
C GLU A 19 4.44 1.43 -0.16
N ARG A 20 3.39 1.90 0.51
CA ARG A 20 2.15 1.15 0.70
C ARG A 20 0.99 1.92 0.11
N TYR A 21 0.12 1.20 -0.58
CA TYR A 21 -1.07 1.74 -1.22
C TYR A 21 -2.27 0.91 -0.79
N TYR A 22 -3.24 1.53 -0.13
CA TYR A 22 -4.47 0.87 0.31
C TYR A 22 -5.67 1.79 0.14
N ARG A 23 -6.86 1.21 0.13
CA ARG A 23 -8.10 1.98 0.14
C ARG A 23 -8.58 2.12 1.57
N ASP A 24 -8.88 3.34 2.01
CA ASP A 24 -9.53 3.63 3.29
C ASP A 24 -11.01 4.01 3.12
N LYS A 25 -11.64 4.49 4.20
CA LYS A 25 -13.03 4.98 4.17
C LYS A 25 -13.23 6.21 3.28
N SER A 26 -12.17 7.00 3.07
CA SER A 26 -12.20 8.29 2.37
C SER A 26 -11.73 8.19 0.92
N GLY A 27 -10.94 7.19 0.55
CA GLY A 27 -10.38 7.06 -0.79
C GLY A 27 -9.15 6.15 -0.83
N TRP A 28 -8.26 6.39 -1.80
CA TRP A 28 -6.98 5.70 -1.84
C TRP A 28 -5.95 6.48 -1.04
N VAL A 29 -5.04 5.75 -0.40
CA VAL A 29 -4.00 6.30 0.44
C VAL A 29 -2.65 5.71 0.02
N LYS A 30 -1.63 6.56 0.01
CA LYS A 30 -0.23 6.17 -0.07
C LYS A 30 0.49 6.49 1.23
N ILE A 31 1.24 5.53 1.74
CA ILE A 31 2.27 5.75 2.77
C ILE A 31 3.63 5.69 2.06
N SER A 32 4.40 6.77 2.12
CA SER A 32 5.75 6.80 1.55
C SER A 32 6.75 6.03 2.41
N ASN A 33 7.96 5.80 1.88
CA ASN A 33 9.06 5.20 2.64
C ASN A 33 9.48 6.00 3.90
N ARG A 34 9.04 7.26 4.03
CA ARG A 34 9.25 8.10 5.22
C ARG A 34 8.04 8.16 6.15
N GLY A 35 7.04 7.29 5.95
CA GLY A 35 5.81 7.28 6.75
C GLY A 35 4.85 8.44 6.45
N ARG A 36 5.07 9.23 5.40
CA ARG A 36 4.16 10.34 5.05
C ARG A 36 2.93 9.78 4.35
N VAL A 37 1.75 10.25 4.78
CA VAL A 37 0.45 9.82 4.26
C VAL A 37 -0.06 10.80 3.20
N PHE A 38 -0.53 10.29 2.07
CA PHE A 38 -1.07 11.08 0.96
C PHE A 38 -2.39 10.48 0.48
N GLY A 39 -3.42 11.31 0.32
CA GLY A 39 -4.65 10.92 -0.38
C GLY A 39 -4.42 10.85 -1.89
N MET A 40 -5.03 9.87 -2.55
CA MET A 40 -4.88 9.60 -3.97
C MET A 40 -6.20 9.19 -4.63
N THR A 41 -6.26 9.30 -5.95
CA THR A 41 -7.28 8.65 -6.78
C THR A 41 -6.83 7.24 -7.17
N ALA A 42 -7.78 6.40 -7.59
CA ALA A 42 -7.47 5.05 -8.09
C ALA A 42 -6.52 5.07 -9.30
N GLU A 43 -6.71 6.04 -10.20
CA GLU A 43 -5.86 6.23 -11.38
C GLU A 43 -4.44 6.63 -10.99
N GLN A 44 -4.27 7.50 -9.99
CA GLN A 44 -2.94 7.85 -9.49
C GLN A 44 -2.25 6.63 -8.89
N VAL A 45 -2.93 5.83 -8.06
CA VAL A 45 -2.38 4.57 -7.54
C VAL A 45 -1.92 3.67 -8.68
N LEU A 46 -2.76 3.46 -9.69
CA LEU A 46 -2.42 2.66 -10.85
C LEU A 46 -1.18 3.21 -11.58
N ASN A 47 -1.13 4.50 -11.86
CA ASN A 47 0.00 5.14 -12.54
C ASN A 47 1.32 5.01 -11.75
N HIS A 48 1.27 4.97 -10.42
CA HIS A 48 2.44 4.75 -9.58
C HIS A 48 2.88 3.28 -9.55
N VAL A 49 1.95 2.33 -9.62
CA VAL A 49 2.23 0.88 -9.57
C VAL A 49 2.61 0.31 -10.94
N LEU A 50 2.05 0.84 -12.03
CA LEU A 50 2.28 0.34 -13.40
C LEU A 50 3.76 0.22 -13.80
N PRO A 51 4.63 1.21 -13.53
CA PRO A 51 6.05 1.08 -13.87
C PRO A 51 6.73 -0.09 -13.15
N ALA A 52 6.37 -0.35 -11.89
CA ALA A 52 6.90 -1.48 -11.12
C ALA A 52 6.36 -2.81 -11.65
N LEU A 53 5.11 -2.89 -12.09
CA LEU A 53 4.56 -4.08 -12.74
C LEU A 53 5.19 -4.36 -14.12
N ALA A 54 5.47 -3.32 -14.90
CA ALA A 54 5.99 -3.47 -16.25
C ALA A 54 7.50 -3.71 -16.30
N PHE A 55 8.26 -3.09 -15.38
CA PHE A 55 9.72 -3.04 -15.45
C PHE A 55 10.41 -3.40 -14.12
N GLY A 56 9.67 -3.92 -13.14
CA GLY A 56 10.17 -4.13 -11.79
C GLY A 56 11.44 -4.99 -11.71
N ASP A 57 11.47 -6.10 -12.44
CA ASP A 57 12.63 -7.01 -12.47
C ASP A 57 13.93 -6.32 -12.92
N ARG A 58 13.83 -5.33 -13.83
CA ARG A 58 15.00 -4.56 -14.31
C ARG A 58 15.41 -3.47 -13.31
N LEU A 59 14.45 -2.94 -12.55
CA LEU A 59 14.65 -1.81 -11.65
C LEU A 59 14.90 -2.24 -10.20
N GLY A 60 14.90 -3.54 -9.90
CA GLY A 60 14.98 -4.05 -8.53
C GLY A 60 13.74 -3.71 -7.71
N LEU A 61 12.57 -3.61 -8.36
CA LEU A 61 11.28 -3.33 -7.71
C LEU A 61 10.40 -4.57 -7.71
N LYS A 62 9.68 -4.76 -6.61
CA LYS A 62 8.68 -5.80 -6.43
C LYS A 62 7.34 -5.16 -6.10
N VAL A 63 6.27 -5.77 -6.60
CA VAL A 63 4.90 -5.44 -6.20
C VAL A 63 4.35 -6.64 -5.45
N ILE A 64 4.05 -6.43 -4.17
CA ILE A 64 3.48 -7.44 -3.28
C ILE A 64 2.04 -7.02 -2.99
N VAL A 65 1.12 -7.98 -2.99
CA VAL A 65 -0.27 -7.75 -2.61
C VAL A 65 -0.53 -8.48 -1.30
N GLU A 66 -0.70 -7.73 -0.24
CA GLU A 66 -1.07 -8.22 1.08
C GLU A 66 -2.60 -8.27 1.18
N HIS A 67 -3.14 -9.37 1.72
CA HIS A 67 -4.56 -9.54 2.01
C HIS A 67 -4.78 -9.60 3.52
N CYS A 68 -5.79 -8.90 4.01
CA CYS A 68 -6.20 -8.89 5.42
C CYS A 68 -7.65 -9.34 5.56
N GLU A 69 -7.98 -10.06 6.63
CA GLU A 69 -9.37 -10.48 6.91
C GLU A 69 -10.30 -9.31 7.28
N ARG A 70 -9.70 -8.17 7.66
CA ARG A 70 -10.36 -6.90 7.99
C ARG A 70 -9.82 -5.78 7.10
N PRO A 71 -10.49 -4.62 7.03
CA PRO A 71 -9.95 -3.48 6.30
C PRO A 71 -8.53 -3.13 6.74
N TYR A 72 -7.63 -2.90 5.78
CA TYR A 72 -6.19 -2.73 6.04
C TYR A 72 -5.90 -1.57 7.01
N TRP A 73 -6.67 -0.49 6.94
CA TRP A 73 -6.49 0.67 7.81
C TRP A 73 -6.76 0.37 9.31
N GLU A 74 -7.50 -0.69 9.62
CA GLU A 74 -7.73 -1.12 11.00
C GLU A 74 -6.53 -1.89 11.56
N THR A 75 -5.73 -2.50 10.68
CA THR A 75 -4.52 -3.20 11.05
C THR A 75 -3.42 -2.22 11.46
N ILE A 76 -3.24 -1.13 10.69
CA ILE A 76 -2.25 -0.09 11.01
C ILE A 76 -2.60 0.71 12.28
N ALA A 77 -3.88 0.95 12.55
CA ALA A 77 -4.32 1.64 13.76
C ALA A 77 -4.16 0.78 15.03
N GLY A 78 -4.10 -0.55 14.86
CA GLY A 78 -3.86 -1.50 15.96
C GLY A 78 -2.39 -1.55 16.40
N ASP A 79 -1.44 -1.18 15.54
CA ASP A 79 0.00 -1.19 15.82
C ASP A 79 0.48 0.08 16.55
N GLU A 80 -0.39 1.10 16.73
CA GLU A 80 -0.09 2.29 17.56
C GLU A 80 -0.11 2.02 19.07
N HIS A 81 -0.34 0.77 19.50
CA HIS A 81 -0.15 0.33 20.89
C HIS A 81 1.25 -0.28 21.08
N HIS A 82 2.29 0.54 20.93
CA HIS A 82 3.60 0.23 21.50
C HIS A 82 3.56 0.65 22.99
N PRO A 83 3.66 -0.30 23.94
CA PRO A 83 3.81 0.06 25.35
C PRO A 83 5.21 0.64 25.53
N ASP A 84 5.29 1.85 26.08
CA ASP A 84 6.44 2.28 26.87
C ASP A 84 6.39 1.61 28.26
#